data_AF-A0A4W2FZ80-F1
#
_entry.id   AF-A0A4W2FZ80-F1
#
_cell.length_a   1.000
_cell.length_b   1.000
_cell.length_c   1.000
_cell.angle_alpha   90.00
_cell.angle_beta   90.00
_cell.angle_gamma   90.00
#
_symmetry.space_group_name_H-M   'P 1'
#
loop_
_entity.id
_entity.type
_entity.pdbx_description
1 polymer ?
#
loop_
_entity_poly.entity_id
_entity_poly.type
_entity_poly.pdbx_seq_one_letter_code
_entity_poly.pdbx_strand_id
1 'polypeptide(L)'
;MRGGQSLDKEAVSGPGGSSAEHEPTCLEERPKVTGPPAARPQLSSDGLRHAQVSLCQTRTQSPVCSPGDANCVEKARAMPRPRVLRTHFPAQLLPPSFWESNCKFLYVARNAKDCLVSYYHFQRMNRTLPDPGTWDQYFETFISGKVAWGSWFEHVRGWWELRDNVQMLFLFYEDIKRDPKQEIQKVMKFMEKNLDGAVLDTIVQETTFEKMKANPMTNRSTAPKTILDQSISPFMRKGIVGDWKNHFTVAQNERFDEIYRQKMKGTSINFCTEL
;
A
#
# COMPACT_ATOMS: atom_id res chain seq x y z
N MET A 1 67.12 17.30 17.37
CA MET A 1 67.88 17.68 16.17
C MET A 1 66.86 17.81 15.04
N ARG A 2 66.43 19.02 14.67
CA ARG A 2 66.83 19.80 13.46
C ARG A 2 66.74 18.98 12.16
N GLY A 3 66.05 19.37 11.08
CA GLY A 3 65.35 20.62 10.68
C GLY A 3 64.18 20.26 9.73
N GLY A 4 63.20 21.13 9.45
CA GLY A 4 63.26 22.40 8.68
C GLY A 4 63.03 22.09 7.19
N GLN A 5 62.14 22.70 6.37
CA GLN A 5 61.49 24.03 6.25
C GLN A 5 60.14 23.80 5.47
N SER A 6 58.98 24.46 5.68
CA SER A 6 58.56 25.87 5.43
C SER A 6 58.77 26.30 3.95
N LEU A 7 57.84 26.86 3.16
CA LEU A 7 56.99 28.06 3.35
C LEU A 7 56.08 28.17 2.07
N ASP A 8 54.75 28.37 2.17
CA ASP A 8 53.96 29.63 2.06
C ASP A 8 53.51 30.12 0.64
N LYS A 9 52.16 30.35 0.56
CA LYS A 9 51.41 31.52 -0.02
C LYS A 9 51.44 31.75 -1.56
N GLU A 10 50.46 32.34 -2.26
CA GLU A 10 49.34 33.27 -1.98
C GLU A 10 48.13 33.01 -2.94
N ALA A 11 46.98 33.59 -2.59
CA ALA A 11 45.83 33.85 -3.45
C ALA A 11 46.09 35.03 -4.43
N VAL A 12 45.26 35.19 -5.47
CA VAL A 12 44.72 36.51 -5.95
C VAL A 12 43.71 36.31 -7.11
N SER A 13 42.75 37.22 -7.11
CA SER A 13 41.55 37.55 -7.91
C SER A 13 41.50 37.32 -9.44
N GLY A 14 40.24 37.29 -9.96
CA GLY A 14 39.79 37.21 -11.38
C GLY A 14 40.17 38.41 -12.28
N PRO A 15 39.41 38.82 -13.34
CA PRO A 15 37.97 38.62 -13.64
C PRO A 15 37.58 38.35 -15.13
N GLY A 16 36.28 38.18 -15.41
CA GLY A 16 35.56 38.93 -16.47
C GLY A 16 35.38 38.35 -17.89
N GLY A 17 34.12 38.43 -18.38
CA GLY A 17 33.72 38.42 -19.82
C GLY A 17 33.05 37.11 -20.27
N SER A 18 31.72 36.93 -20.26
CA SER A 18 30.63 37.57 -21.05
C SER A 18 30.69 37.31 -22.55
N SER A 19 29.71 36.54 -23.06
CA SER A 19 28.86 36.78 -24.27
C SER A 19 28.16 35.47 -24.64
N ALA A 20 26.84 35.39 -24.44
CA ALA A 20 25.81 35.49 -25.49
C ALA A 20 25.48 34.11 -26.12
N GLU A 21 24.34 33.53 -25.74
CA GLU A 21 23.09 33.48 -26.53
C GLU A 21 23.05 32.28 -27.48
N HIS A 22 22.12 31.36 -27.22
CA HIS A 22 21.29 30.67 -28.22
C HIS A 22 20.16 29.91 -27.50
N GLU A 23 18.97 30.50 -27.50
CA GLU A 23 17.71 29.76 -27.39
C GLU A 23 17.53 28.87 -28.63
N PRO A 24 16.77 27.77 -28.49
CA PRO A 24 15.85 27.41 -29.56
C PRO A 24 14.42 27.40 -29.03
N THR A 25 13.66 28.39 -29.50
CA THR A 25 12.20 28.38 -29.61
C THR A 25 11.74 27.19 -30.45
N CYS A 26 10.89 26.33 -29.89
CA CYS A 26 10.02 25.44 -30.66
C CYS A 26 8.56 25.81 -30.36
N LEU A 27 8.06 26.79 -31.11
CA LEU A 27 6.64 26.93 -31.41
C LEU A 27 6.36 26.04 -32.62
N GLU A 28 5.55 25.01 -32.43
CA GLU A 28 4.80 24.41 -33.55
C GLU A 28 3.36 24.13 -33.12
N GLU A 29 2.51 24.30 -34.11
CA GLU A 29 1.14 24.75 -33.99
C GLU A 29 0.16 23.60 -33.75
N ARG A 30 -0.89 23.87 -32.99
CA ARG A 30 -2.04 22.97 -32.88
C ARG A 30 -2.88 23.09 -34.15
N PRO A 31 -3.23 22.00 -34.84
CA PRO A 31 -4.21 22.07 -35.91
C PRO A 31 -5.60 22.40 -35.34
N LYS A 32 -6.21 23.48 -35.84
CA LYS A 32 -7.62 23.82 -35.63
C LYS A 32 -8.48 22.76 -36.31
N VAL A 33 -9.22 21.97 -35.54
CA VAL A 33 -10.31 21.14 -36.05
C VAL A 33 -11.56 22.01 -36.13
N THR A 34 -11.84 22.53 -37.32
CA THR A 34 -13.12 23.17 -37.67
C THR A 34 -13.98 22.14 -38.41
N GLY A 35 -14.98 21.59 -37.74
CA GLY A 35 -16.03 20.76 -38.33
C GLY A 35 -17.32 20.91 -37.51
N PRO A 36 -18.51 20.93 -38.15
CA PRO A 36 -19.77 21.10 -37.46
C PRO A 36 -20.05 19.95 -36.49
N PRO A 37 -20.79 20.18 -35.39
CA PRO A 37 -21.03 19.17 -34.38
C PRO A 37 -21.83 18.00 -34.98
N ALA A 38 -21.24 16.81 -34.96
CA ALA A 38 -21.92 15.58 -35.33
C ALA A 38 -23.13 15.34 -34.40
N ALA A 39 -24.29 15.10 -35.01
CA ALA A 39 -25.55 14.87 -34.34
C ALA A 39 -25.45 13.70 -33.33
N ARG A 40 -26.06 13.91 -32.15
CA ARG A 40 -26.27 12.84 -31.15
C ARG A 40 -27.17 11.75 -31.76
N PRO A 41 -26.78 10.47 -31.72
CA PRO A 41 -27.73 9.40 -31.94
C PRO A 41 -28.76 9.40 -30.81
N GLN A 42 -30.02 9.68 -31.14
CA GLN A 42 -31.14 9.37 -30.26
C GLN A 42 -31.26 7.84 -30.19
N LEU A 43 -30.98 7.26 -29.02
CA LEU A 43 -31.34 5.87 -28.76
C LEU A 43 -32.83 5.81 -28.43
N SER A 44 -33.54 4.98 -29.20
CA SER A 44 -34.94 4.61 -29.00
C SER A 44 -35.15 3.87 -27.68
N SER A 45 -36.37 3.97 -27.16
CA SER A 45 -36.80 3.60 -25.81
C SER A 45 -36.92 2.09 -25.51
N ASP A 46 -36.29 1.20 -26.28
CA ASP A 46 -36.41 -0.26 -26.09
C ASP A 46 -35.05 -0.91 -25.86
N GLY A 47 -34.40 -0.50 -24.77
CA GLY A 47 -33.13 -1.05 -24.28
C GLY A 47 -33.02 -1.13 -22.76
N LEU A 48 -34.15 -1.19 -22.04
CA LEU A 48 -34.18 -1.52 -20.61
C LEU A 48 -34.06 -3.04 -20.43
N ARG A 49 -32.82 -3.55 -20.45
CA ARG A 49 -32.33 -4.77 -19.79
C ARG A 49 -30.83 -4.86 -20.10
N HIS A 50 -30.02 -5.11 -19.07
CA HIS A 50 -28.55 -5.03 -19.05
C HIS A 50 -27.95 -3.67 -18.68
N ALA A 51 -28.42 -3.09 -17.58
CA ALA A 51 -27.52 -2.40 -16.67
C ALA A 51 -26.65 -3.47 -15.98
N GLN A 52 -25.61 -3.96 -16.67
CA GLN A 52 -24.52 -4.64 -16.01
C GLN A 52 -23.90 -3.62 -15.05
N VAL A 53 -24.22 -3.78 -13.77
CA VAL A 53 -23.33 -3.43 -12.68
C VAL A 53 -22.04 -4.17 -12.99
N SER A 54 -21.15 -3.50 -13.73
CA SER A 54 -19.80 -3.98 -13.99
C SER A 54 -19.12 -3.98 -12.63
N LEU A 55 -19.18 -5.14 -11.97
CA LEU A 55 -18.29 -5.51 -10.88
C LEU A 55 -16.88 -5.11 -11.33
N CYS A 56 -16.40 -3.97 -10.82
CA CYS A 56 -15.03 -3.47 -10.96
C CYS A 56 -14.00 -4.41 -10.28
N GLN A 57 -14.41 -5.65 -9.98
CA GLN A 57 -13.64 -6.71 -9.35
C GLN A 57 -13.23 -7.82 -10.34
N THR A 58 -13.72 -7.80 -11.59
CA THR A 58 -13.35 -8.84 -12.59
C THR A 58 -12.08 -8.52 -13.39
N ARG A 59 -11.39 -7.40 -13.13
CA ARG A 59 -10.14 -7.04 -13.84
C ARG A 59 -9.02 -6.41 -13.00
N THR A 60 -9.12 -6.45 -11.68
CA THR A 60 -8.14 -5.85 -10.76
C THR A 60 -7.46 -6.92 -9.90
N GLN A 61 -6.80 -7.89 -10.56
CA GLN A 61 -5.51 -8.29 -10.00
C GLN A 61 -4.57 -7.11 -10.22
N SER A 62 -4.65 -6.09 -9.36
CA SER A 62 -3.58 -5.10 -9.29
C SER A 62 -2.30 -5.90 -9.06
N PRO A 63 -1.32 -5.85 -9.96
CA PRO A 63 -0.12 -6.66 -9.84
C PRO A 63 0.50 -6.35 -8.47
N VAL A 64 0.71 -7.39 -7.67
CA VAL A 64 1.51 -7.25 -6.47
C VAL A 64 2.93 -7.09 -6.97
N CYS A 65 3.44 -5.87 -6.94
CA CYS A 65 4.83 -5.61 -7.28
C CYS A 65 5.72 -6.23 -6.21
N SER A 66 6.32 -7.37 -6.53
CA SER A 66 7.35 -7.97 -5.68
C SER A 66 8.72 -7.38 -6.06
N PRO A 67 9.66 -7.25 -5.11
CA PRO A 67 11.04 -6.89 -5.44
C PRO A 67 11.59 -7.89 -6.48
N GLY A 68 11.98 -7.41 -7.67
CA GLY A 68 12.48 -8.23 -8.78
C GLY A 68 11.54 -8.36 -10.00
N ASP A 69 10.27 -7.96 -9.90
CA ASP A 69 9.36 -7.94 -11.05
C ASP A 69 9.62 -6.71 -11.94
N ALA A 70 10.56 -6.85 -12.88
CA ALA A 70 10.90 -5.81 -13.87
C ALA A 70 9.70 -5.32 -14.72
N ASN A 71 8.60 -6.08 -14.73
CA ASN A 71 7.41 -5.80 -15.55
C ASN A 71 6.28 -5.08 -14.78
N CYS A 72 6.46 -4.75 -13.50
CA CYS A 72 5.37 -4.17 -12.71
C CYS A 72 5.00 -2.74 -13.11
N VAL A 73 5.99 -1.92 -13.45
CA VAL A 73 5.77 -0.56 -13.93
C VAL A 73 5.07 -0.58 -15.29
N GLU A 74 5.49 -1.45 -16.20
CA GLU A 74 4.87 -1.60 -17.53
C GLU A 74 3.43 -2.11 -17.43
N LYS A 75 3.17 -3.12 -16.57
CA LYS A 75 1.80 -3.54 -16.27
C LYS A 75 0.94 -2.38 -15.75
N ALA A 76 1.46 -1.56 -14.84
CA ALA A 76 0.75 -0.39 -14.32
C ALA A 76 0.55 0.72 -15.37
N ARG A 77 1.46 0.85 -16.35
CA ARG A 77 1.31 1.75 -17.51
C ARG A 77 0.21 1.28 -18.46
N ALA A 78 0.10 -0.04 -18.67
CA ALA A 78 -0.93 -0.64 -19.52
C ALA A 78 -2.34 -0.65 -18.91
N MET A 79 -2.50 -0.41 -17.61
CA MET A 79 -3.80 -0.37 -16.95
C MET A 79 -4.60 0.88 -17.35
N PRO A 80 -5.90 0.75 -17.70
CA PRO A 80 -6.75 1.91 -17.93
C PRO A 80 -6.94 2.73 -16.65
N ARG A 81 -7.16 4.04 -16.80
CA ARG A 81 -7.50 4.93 -15.69
C ARG A 81 -9.00 4.84 -15.35
N PRO A 82 -9.41 5.03 -14.08
CA PRO A 82 -8.58 5.21 -12.89
C PRO A 82 -7.91 3.89 -12.45
N ARG A 83 -6.64 3.97 -11.99
CA ARG A 83 -5.84 2.81 -11.59
C ARG A 83 -5.84 2.65 -10.07
N VAL A 84 -6.02 1.42 -9.60
CA VAL A 84 -5.80 1.04 -8.19
C VAL A 84 -4.46 0.33 -8.11
N LEU A 85 -3.51 0.90 -7.37
CA LEU A 85 -2.17 0.35 -7.18
C LEU A 85 -2.00 -0.04 -5.71
N ARG A 86 -1.30 -1.15 -5.47
CA ARG A 86 -1.01 -1.67 -4.14
C ARG A 86 0.50 -1.63 -3.90
N THR A 87 0.91 -1.19 -2.72
CA THR A 87 2.28 -1.28 -2.25
C THR A 87 2.32 -1.55 -0.75
N HIS A 88 3.45 -2.08 -0.29
CA HIS A 88 3.83 -2.21 1.13
C HIS A 88 5.10 -1.40 1.44
N PHE A 89 5.44 -0.45 0.58
CA PHE A 89 6.62 0.37 0.82
C PHE A 89 6.37 1.33 1.99
N PRO A 90 7.37 1.48 2.88
CA PRO A 90 7.35 2.59 3.81
C PRO A 90 7.40 3.91 3.01
N ALA A 91 6.81 4.97 3.56
CA ALA A 91 6.59 6.21 2.82
C ALA A 91 7.85 6.76 2.15
N GLN A 92 9.00 6.70 2.84
CA GLN A 92 10.28 7.17 2.31
C GLN A 92 10.80 6.41 1.08
N LEU A 93 10.26 5.22 0.77
CA LEU A 93 10.63 4.44 -0.40
C LEU A 93 9.61 4.54 -1.54
N LEU A 94 8.53 5.31 -1.36
CA LEU A 94 7.54 5.49 -2.42
C LEU A 94 8.12 6.39 -3.54
N PRO A 95 7.93 6.05 -4.83
CA PRO A 95 8.44 6.87 -5.93
C PRO A 95 7.91 8.31 -5.87
N PRO A 96 8.76 9.33 -6.14
CA PRO A 96 8.40 10.75 -6.03
C PRO A 96 7.12 11.14 -6.78
N SER A 97 6.88 10.52 -7.94
CA SER A 97 5.72 10.77 -8.79
C SER A 97 4.37 10.56 -8.09
N PHE A 98 4.29 9.72 -7.06
CA PHE A 98 3.07 9.53 -6.27
C PHE A 98 2.72 10.76 -5.42
N TRP A 99 3.74 11.45 -4.91
CA TRP A 99 3.58 12.68 -4.14
C TRP A 99 3.26 13.87 -5.06
N GLU A 100 3.95 13.95 -6.20
CA GLU A 100 3.79 15.02 -7.18
C GLU A 100 2.44 14.97 -7.92
N SER A 101 1.90 13.76 -8.18
CA SER A 101 0.69 13.58 -8.99
C SER A 101 -0.62 13.69 -8.20
N ASN A 102 -0.58 14.24 -6.98
CA ASN A 102 -1.74 14.42 -6.09
C ASN A 102 -2.60 13.14 -5.96
N CYS A 103 -1.95 11.99 -5.76
CA CYS A 103 -2.62 10.69 -5.65
C CYS A 103 -3.44 10.61 -4.35
N LYS A 104 -4.56 9.88 -4.39
CA LYS A 104 -5.30 9.47 -3.19
C LYS A 104 -4.70 8.20 -2.60
N PHE A 105 -4.43 8.21 -1.31
CA PHE A 105 -3.85 7.09 -0.55
C PHE A 105 -4.90 6.47 0.38
N LEU A 106 -5.07 5.15 0.28
CA LEU A 106 -5.80 4.36 1.27
C LEU A 106 -4.75 3.57 2.07
N TYR A 107 -4.53 3.94 3.33
CA TYR A 107 -3.63 3.20 4.21
C TYR A 107 -4.44 2.39 5.21
N VAL A 108 -4.16 1.08 5.31
CA VAL A 108 -4.82 0.20 6.29
C VAL A 108 -3.79 -0.29 7.28
N ALA A 109 -3.94 0.11 8.53
CA ALA A 109 -3.13 -0.37 9.64
C ALA A 109 -3.83 -1.51 10.37
N ARG A 110 -3.06 -2.35 11.05
CA ARG A 110 -3.55 -3.42 11.92
C ARG A 110 -2.63 -3.52 13.13
N ASN A 111 -3.18 -3.92 14.28
CA ASN A 111 -2.41 -4.09 15.50
C ASN A 111 -1.18 -5.00 15.28
N ALA A 112 -0.07 -4.62 15.91
CA ALA A 112 1.23 -5.23 15.63
C ALA A 112 1.30 -6.71 16.02
N LYS A 113 0.59 -7.13 17.06
CA LYS A 113 0.62 -8.52 17.56
C LYS A 113 -0.02 -9.48 16.56
N ASP A 114 -1.20 -9.14 16.04
CA ASP A 114 -1.83 -9.93 14.99
C ASP A 114 -1.08 -9.84 13.66
N CYS A 115 -0.48 -8.68 13.34
CA CYS A 115 0.43 -8.55 12.19
C CYS A 115 1.58 -9.55 12.28
N LEU A 116 2.24 -9.66 13.43
CA LEU A 116 3.34 -10.58 13.67
C LEU A 116 2.90 -12.03 13.41
N VAL A 117 1.80 -12.47 14.03
CA VAL A 117 1.25 -13.82 13.81
C VAL A 117 0.93 -14.06 12.34
N SER A 118 0.21 -13.13 11.71
CA SER A 118 -0.19 -13.28 10.32
C SER A 118 1.03 -13.34 9.40
N TYR A 119 2.05 -12.55 9.69
CA TYR A 119 3.25 -12.49 8.87
C TYR A 119 4.11 -13.75 9.02
N TYR A 120 4.24 -14.29 10.23
CA TYR A 120 4.90 -15.58 10.46
C TYR A 120 4.30 -16.69 9.58
N HIS A 121 2.96 -16.85 9.60
CA HIS A 121 2.29 -17.86 8.78
C HIS A 121 2.35 -17.57 7.28
N PHE A 122 2.31 -16.29 6.89
CA PHE A 122 2.52 -15.89 5.48
C PHE A 122 3.93 -16.24 5.00
N GLN A 123 4.95 -16.01 5.82
CA GLN A 123 6.33 -16.30 5.46
C GLN A 123 6.60 -17.81 5.39
N ARG A 124 5.94 -18.62 6.24
CA ARG A 124 6.01 -20.09 6.17
C ARG A 124 5.48 -20.65 4.85
N MET A 125 4.42 -20.05 4.31
CA MET A 125 3.81 -20.51 3.05
C MET A 125 4.39 -19.83 1.81
N ASN A 126 5.06 -18.69 1.95
CA ASN A 126 5.64 -17.94 0.85
C ASN A 126 7.09 -18.37 0.57
N ARG A 127 7.27 -19.10 -0.52
CA ARG A 127 8.56 -19.68 -0.94
C ARG A 127 9.55 -18.66 -1.50
N THR A 128 9.12 -17.42 -1.75
CA THR A 128 10.02 -16.34 -2.21
C THR A 128 10.68 -15.57 -1.08
N LEU A 129 10.28 -15.83 0.17
CA LEU A 129 10.87 -15.24 1.37
C LEU A 129 11.78 -16.27 2.06
N PRO A 130 12.78 -15.81 2.84
CA PRO A 130 13.58 -16.70 3.67
C PRO A 130 12.72 -17.49 4.66
N ASP A 131 13.18 -18.68 5.03
CA ASP A 131 12.53 -19.49 6.08
C ASP A 131 12.39 -18.65 7.37
N PRO A 132 11.17 -18.50 7.92
CA PRO A 132 10.97 -17.74 9.16
C PRO A 132 11.55 -18.43 10.41
N GLY A 133 11.92 -19.71 10.32
CA GLY A 133 12.36 -20.49 11.47
C GLY A 133 11.23 -20.79 12.44
N THR A 134 11.58 -20.96 13.71
CA THR A 134 10.60 -21.17 14.79
C THR A 134 9.86 -19.88 15.14
N TRP A 135 8.71 -20.02 15.83
CA TRP A 135 7.95 -18.87 16.32
C TRP A 135 8.79 -17.91 17.17
N ASP A 136 9.59 -18.44 18.11
CA ASP A 136 10.39 -17.63 19.01
C ASP A 136 11.50 -16.86 18.26
N GLN A 137 12.14 -17.49 17.28
CA GLN A 137 13.11 -16.83 16.40
C GLN A 137 12.45 -15.74 15.55
N TYR A 138 11.25 -16.00 15.05
CA TYR A 138 10.52 -15.03 14.25
C TYR A 138 10.04 -13.83 15.07
N PHE A 139 9.64 -14.06 16.33
CA PHE A 139 9.31 -13.00 17.27
C PHE A 139 10.46 -11.99 17.41
N GLU A 140 11.70 -12.47 17.63
CA GLU A 140 12.90 -11.62 17.69
C GLU A 140 13.16 -10.87 16.36
N THR A 141 13.00 -11.58 15.24
CA THR A 141 13.21 -11.04 13.90
C THR A 141 12.23 -9.89 13.61
N PHE A 142 10.96 -10.05 14.01
CA PHE A 142 9.93 -9.04 13.80
C PHE A 142 10.14 -7.80 14.67
N ILE A 143 10.38 -7.96 15.98
CA ILE A 143 10.53 -6.79 16.90
C ILE A 143 11.80 -5.98 16.60
N SER A 144 12.83 -6.62 16.05
CA SER A 144 14.05 -5.97 15.55
C SER A 144 13.87 -5.33 14.17
N GLY A 145 12.74 -5.56 13.49
CA GLY A 145 12.45 -5.00 12.17
C GLY A 145 13.22 -5.66 11.03
N LYS A 146 13.79 -6.85 11.25
CA LYS A 146 14.57 -7.62 10.25
C LYS A 146 13.68 -8.55 9.41
N VAL A 147 12.47 -8.09 9.09
CA VAL A 147 11.53 -8.76 8.18
C VAL A 147 11.45 -7.98 6.87
N ALA A 148 10.86 -8.56 5.82
CA ALA A 148 10.66 -7.78 4.59
C ALA A 148 9.78 -6.55 4.88
N TRP A 149 10.05 -5.45 4.19
CA TRP A 149 9.47 -4.12 4.43
C TRP A 149 9.85 -3.45 5.76
N GLY A 150 10.68 -4.09 6.59
CA GLY A 150 11.32 -3.46 7.75
C GLY A 150 10.45 -3.44 9.01
N SER A 151 10.65 -2.43 9.85
CA SER A 151 9.97 -2.32 11.14
C SER A 151 8.50 -1.90 10.97
N TRP A 152 7.58 -2.69 11.52
CA TRP A 152 6.16 -2.33 11.60
C TRP A 152 5.95 -0.96 12.28
N PHE A 153 6.71 -0.69 13.35
CA PHE A 153 6.60 0.55 14.14
C PHE A 153 6.92 1.78 13.29
N GLU A 154 8.08 1.78 12.62
CA GLU A 154 8.49 2.87 11.73
C GLU A 154 7.55 3.01 10.53
N HIS A 155 7.04 1.88 10.01
CA HIS A 155 6.13 1.89 8.88
C HIS A 155 4.80 2.58 9.23
N VAL A 156 4.12 2.17 10.31
CA VAL A 156 2.84 2.79 10.68
C VAL A 156 3.01 4.23 11.12
N ARG A 157 4.12 4.56 11.81
CA ARG A 157 4.41 5.94 12.24
C ARG A 157 4.69 6.87 11.07
N GLY A 158 5.57 6.47 10.15
CA GLY A 158 5.90 7.28 8.98
C GLY A 158 4.68 7.58 8.11
N TRP A 159 3.79 6.60 7.92
CA TRP A 159 2.53 6.84 7.20
C TRP A 159 1.53 7.68 8.01
N TRP A 160 1.46 7.50 9.33
CA TRP A 160 0.58 8.28 10.20
C TRP A 160 0.99 9.77 10.24
N GLU A 161 2.29 10.07 10.31
CA GLU A 161 2.80 11.44 10.33
C GLU A 161 2.48 12.22 9.03
N LEU A 162 2.32 11.51 7.91
CA LEU A 162 1.97 12.10 6.62
C LEU A 162 0.47 12.29 6.40
N ARG A 163 -0.39 11.68 7.23
CA ARG A 163 -1.83 11.57 6.97
C ARG A 163 -2.54 12.92 6.76
N ASP A 164 -2.04 13.97 7.41
CA ASP A 164 -2.61 15.33 7.34
C ASP A 164 -1.97 16.18 6.22
N ASN A 165 -0.86 15.71 5.63
CA ASN A 165 -0.08 16.44 4.61
C ASN A 165 -0.32 15.94 3.18
N VAL A 166 -0.97 14.78 3.02
CA VAL A 166 -1.29 14.18 1.71
C VAL A 166 -2.76 13.75 1.68
N GLN A 167 -3.32 13.54 0.49
CA GLN A 167 -4.68 13.02 0.37
C GLN A 167 -4.74 11.56 0.84
N MET A 168 -4.92 11.34 2.14
CA MET A 168 -4.93 10.03 2.75
C MET A 168 -6.21 9.77 3.55
N LEU A 169 -6.74 8.56 3.39
CA LEU A 169 -7.64 7.97 4.37
C LEU A 169 -6.89 6.84 5.09
N PHE A 170 -6.70 7.03 6.39
CA PHE A 170 -6.08 6.05 7.28
C PHE A 170 -7.18 5.23 7.96
N LEU A 171 -7.14 3.91 7.77
CA LEU A 171 -8.12 2.96 8.27
C LEU A 171 -7.45 1.96 9.22
N PHE A 172 -8.24 1.42 10.15
CA PHE A 172 -7.81 0.34 11.03
C PHE A 172 -8.54 -0.95 10.66
N TYR A 173 -7.79 -2.05 10.55
CA TYR A 173 -8.34 -3.38 10.29
C TYR A 173 -9.38 -3.75 11.36
N GLU A 174 -9.15 -3.36 12.60
CA GLU A 174 -10.04 -3.61 13.72
C GLU A 174 -11.38 -2.89 13.57
N ASP A 175 -11.38 -1.66 13.04
CA ASP A 175 -12.62 -0.93 12.76
C ASP A 175 -13.37 -1.58 11.58
N ILE A 176 -12.65 -2.03 10.54
CA ILE A 176 -13.24 -2.79 9.43
C ILE A 176 -13.90 -4.07 9.93
N LYS A 177 -13.30 -4.73 10.93
CA LYS A 177 -13.85 -5.93 11.54
C LYS A 177 -15.05 -5.65 12.45
N ARG A 178 -15.08 -4.49 13.10
CA ARG A 178 -16.16 -4.06 14.00
C ARG A 178 -17.41 -3.61 13.23
N ASP A 179 -17.24 -2.73 12.25
CA ASP A 179 -18.32 -2.24 11.40
C ASP A 179 -17.83 -2.04 9.94
N PRO A 180 -17.85 -3.10 9.12
CA PRO A 180 -17.39 -3.02 7.74
C PRO A 180 -18.20 -2.02 6.90
N LYS A 181 -19.50 -1.85 7.20
CA LYS A 181 -20.38 -0.97 6.43
C LYS A 181 -19.98 0.49 6.65
N GLN A 182 -19.71 0.88 7.90
CA GLN A 182 -19.21 2.21 8.23
C GLN A 182 -17.85 2.49 7.57
N GLU A 183 -16.90 1.55 7.61
CA GLU A 183 -15.58 1.75 7.00
C GLU A 183 -15.66 1.84 5.47
N ILE A 184 -16.51 1.04 4.82
CA ILE A 184 -16.76 1.15 3.38
C ILE A 184 -17.37 2.51 3.03
N GLN A 185 -18.28 3.05 3.85
CA GLN A 185 -18.83 4.40 3.64
C GLN A 185 -17.75 5.50 3.74
N LYS A 186 -16.78 5.37 4.65
CA LYS A 186 -15.63 6.28 4.72
C LYS A 186 -14.81 6.24 3.42
N VAL A 187 -14.54 5.03 2.90
CA VAL A 187 -13.85 4.86 1.61
C VAL A 187 -14.65 5.46 0.47
N MET A 188 -15.96 5.21 0.39
CA MET A 188 -16.84 5.79 -0.63
C MET A 188 -16.79 7.32 -0.62
N LYS A 189 -16.93 7.93 0.57
CA LYS A 189 -16.84 9.38 0.75
C LYS A 189 -15.49 9.92 0.30
N PHE A 190 -14.39 9.28 0.70
CA PHE A 190 -13.04 9.67 0.30
C PHE A 190 -12.78 9.53 -1.21
N MET A 191 -13.37 8.51 -1.83
CA MET A 191 -13.33 8.30 -3.28
C MET A 191 -14.33 9.16 -4.05
N GLU A 192 -15.11 10.01 -3.37
CA GLU A 192 -16.18 10.84 -3.95
C GLU A 192 -17.18 10.00 -4.78
N LYS A 193 -17.53 8.83 -4.26
CA LYS A 193 -18.51 7.92 -4.85
C LYS A 193 -19.80 7.95 -4.05
N ASN A 194 -20.90 8.11 -4.76
CA ASN A 194 -22.24 7.97 -4.21
C ASN A 194 -22.82 6.65 -4.74
N LEU A 195 -22.87 5.63 -3.89
CA LEU A 195 -23.48 4.34 -4.21
C LEU A 195 -24.79 4.22 -3.45
N ASP A 196 -25.79 3.60 -4.06
CA ASP A 196 -27.04 3.30 -3.37
C ASP A 196 -26.82 2.29 -2.21
N GLY A 197 -27.80 2.24 -1.30
CA GLY A 197 -27.72 1.37 -0.12
C GLY A 197 -27.63 -0.12 -0.45
N ALA A 198 -28.28 -0.57 -1.54
CA ALA A 198 -28.29 -1.97 -1.93
C ALA A 198 -26.93 -2.42 -2.50
N VAL A 199 -26.27 -1.55 -3.27
CA VAL A 199 -24.90 -1.76 -3.75
C VAL A 199 -23.92 -1.77 -2.58
N LEU A 200 -24.07 -0.87 -1.61
CA LEU A 200 -23.26 -0.89 -0.38
C LEU A 200 -23.42 -2.22 0.38
N ASP A 201 -24.66 -2.67 0.59
CA ASP A 201 -24.93 -3.94 1.28
C ASP A 201 -24.35 -5.14 0.51
N THR A 202 -24.41 -5.10 -0.83
CA THR A 202 -23.77 -6.11 -1.68
C THR A 202 -22.24 -6.11 -1.49
N ILE A 203 -21.60 -4.94 -1.46
CA ILE A 203 -20.15 -4.84 -1.23
C ILE A 203 -19.80 -5.42 0.15
N VAL A 204 -20.55 -5.06 1.19
CA VAL A 204 -20.35 -5.60 2.55
C VAL A 204 -20.42 -7.13 2.53
N GLN A 205 -21.45 -7.70 1.89
CA GLN A 205 -21.63 -9.15 1.79
C GLN A 205 -20.50 -9.83 1.03
N GLU A 206 -20.16 -9.35 -0.17
CA GLU A 206 -19.16 -9.97 -1.05
C GLU A 206 -17.72 -9.80 -0.55
N THR A 207 -17.47 -8.83 0.34
CA THR A 207 -16.16 -8.61 0.98
C THR A 207 -16.05 -9.22 2.38
N THR A 208 -17.04 -10.02 2.80
CA THR A 208 -16.90 -10.83 4.02
C THR A 208 -15.74 -11.82 3.89
N PHE A 209 -15.13 -12.16 5.03
CA PHE A 209 -13.99 -13.09 5.06
C PHE A 209 -14.31 -14.43 4.40
N GLU A 210 -15.48 -15.02 4.68
CA GLU A 210 -15.87 -16.32 4.11
C GLU A 210 -16.07 -16.25 2.59
N LYS A 211 -16.72 -15.20 2.08
CA LYS A 211 -16.89 -14.98 0.64
C LYS A 211 -15.55 -14.81 -0.07
N MET A 212 -14.66 -13.98 0.48
CA MET A 212 -13.32 -13.80 -0.08
C MET A 212 -12.48 -15.08 0.01
N LYS A 213 -12.57 -15.83 1.11
CA LYS A 213 -11.88 -17.11 1.29
C LYS A 213 -12.32 -18.16 0.26
N ALA A 214 -13.61 -18.20 -0.07
CA ALA A 214 -14.13 -19.09 -1.10
C ALA A 214 -13.79 -18.64 -2.54
N ASN A 215 -13.54 -17.34 -2.76
CA ASN A 215 -13.35 -16.76 -4.09
C ASN A 215 -11.90 -16.91 -4.62
N PRO A 216 -11.66 -17.70 -5.70
CA PRO A 216 -10.33 -17.90 -6.30
C PRO A 216 -9.60 -16.63 -6.75
N MET A 217 -10.36 -15.56 -7.05
CA MET A 217 -9.81 -14.28 -7.47
C MET A 217 -9.22 -13.46 -6.32
N THR A 218 -9.54 -13.82 -5.07
CA THR A 218 -9.09 -13.07 -3.88
C THR A 218 -8.28 -13.91 -2.90
N ASN A 219 -8.54 -15.22 -2.81
CA ASN A 219 -7.89 -16.11 -1.85
C ASN A 219 -6.49 -16.59 -2.26
N ARG A 220 -5.99 -16.19 -3.44
CA ARG A 220 -4.67 -16.59 -4.00
C ARG A 220 -4.53 -18.07 -4.34
N SER A 221 -5.61 -18.84 -4.50
CA SER A 221 -5.53 -20.27 -4.80
C SER A 221 -4.91 -20.58 -6.17
N THR A 222 -4.94 -19.61 -7.09
CA THR A 222 -4.35 -19.70 -8.43
C THR A 222 -2.85 -19.41 -8.47
N ALA A 223 -2.24 -19.00 -7.35
CA ALA A 223 -0.80 -18.78 -7.29
C ALA A 223 -0.05 -20.12 -7.35
N PRO A 224 1.05 -20.24 -8.12
CA PRO A 224 1.86 -21.45 -8.13
C PRO A 224 2.37 -21.81 -6.74
N LYS A 225 2.41 -23.10 -6.41
CA LYS A 225 2.97 -23.60 -5.13
C LYS A 225 4.44 -23.23 -4.93
N THR A 226 5.18 -23.03 -6.02
CA THR A 226 6.56 -22.53 -6.01
C THR A 226 6.69 -21.09 -5.52
N ILE A 227 5.57 -20.36 -5.43
CA ILE A 227 5.49 -19.00 -4.87
C ILE A 227 4.75 -19.05 -3.54
N LEU A 228 3.50 -19.56 -3.53
CA LEU A 228 2.62 -19.60 -2.37
C LEU A 228 2.11 -21.03 -2.14
N ASP A 229 2.69 -21.74 -1.19
CA ASP A 229 2.28 -23.08 -0.80
C ASP A 229 1.18 -23.04 0.27
N GLN A 230 -0.06 -22.87 -0.20
CA GLN A 230 -1.23 -22.75 0.68
C GLN A 230 -1.52 -23.99 1.53
N SER A 231 -0.87 -25.14 1.26
CA SER A 231 -1.01 -26.34 2.09
C SER A 231 -0.31 -26.21 3.45
N ILE A 232 0.70 -25.33 3.56
CA ILE A 232 1.39 -25.02 4.82
C ILE A 232 0.56 -24.07 5.67
N SER A 233 0.06 -23.00 5.04
CA SER A 233 -0.89 -22.07 5.64
C SER A 233 -1.69 -21.42 4.52
N PRO A 234 -3.03 -21.40 4.59
CA PRO A 234 -3.82 -20.68 3.60
C PRO A 234 -3.59 -19.17 3.73
N PHE A 235 -3.65 -18.45 2.60
CA PHE A 235 -3.55 -16.99 2.56
C PHE A 235 -4.70 -16.33 3.34
N MET A 236 -5.93 -16.81 3.10
CA MET A 236 -7.11 -16.45 3.89
C MET A 236 -7.18 -17.32 5.15
N ARG A 237 -6.32 -17.00 6.13
CA ARG A 237 -6.08 -17.85 7.31
C ARG A 237 -7.21 -17.86 8.34
N LYS A 238 -7.36 -16.77 9.11
CA LYS A 238 -8.40 -16.65 10.16
C LYS A 238 -9.30 -15.43 10.04
N GLY A 239 -8.77 -14.28 9.61
CA GLY A 239 -9.60 -13.08 9.38
C GLY A 239 -10.28 -12.51 10.63
N ILE A 240 -9.67 -12.69 11.82
CA ILE A 240 -10.16 -12.21 13.12
C ILE A 240 -9.16 -11.25 13.78
N VAL A 241 -9.62 -10.48 14.77
CA VAL A 241 -8.78 -9.69 15.68
C VAL A 241 -8.53 -10.50 16.95
N GLY A 242 -7.30 -10.48 17.47
CA GLY A 242 -6.96 -11.12 18.75
C GLY A 242 -6.37 -12.53 18.65
N ASP A 243 -6.04 -13.02 17.45
CA ASP A 243 -5.44 -14.35 17.29
C ASP A 243 -4.03 -14.44 17.88
N TRP A 244 -3.38 -13.30 18.13
CA TRP A 244 -2.12 -13.23 18.85
C TRP A 244 -2.15 -13.91 20.22
N LYS A 245 -3.30 -13.93 20.92
CA LYS A 245 -3.45 -14.62 22.21
C LYS A 245 -3.22 -16.13 22.13
N ASN A 246 -3.42 -16.72 20.96
CA ASN A 246 -3.19 -18.16 20.74
C ASN A 246 -1.73 -18.50 20.41
N HIS A 247 -0.84 -17.51 20.33
CA HIS A 247 0.55 -17.69 19.86
C HIS A 247 1.56 -17.12 20.85
N PHE A 248 1.28 -15.95 21.42
CA PHE A 248 2.18 -15.30 22.36
C PHE A 248 2.17 -16.04 23.70
N THR A 249 3.35 -16.34 24.22
CA THR A 249 3.49 -16.65 25.65
C THR A 249 3.29 -15.38 26.47
N VAL A 250 2.99 -15.51 27.77
CA VAL A 250 2.88 -14.37 28.68
C VAL A 250 4.16 -13.52 28.67
N ALA A 251 5.33 -14.16 28.75
CA ALA A 251 6.62 -13.48 28.71
C ALA A 251 6.87 -12.73 27.38
N GLN A 252 6.50 -13.32 26.24
CA GLN A 252 6.56 -12.65 24.94
C GLN A 252 5.63 -11.44 24.90
N ASN A 253 4.42 -11.57 25.44
CA ASN A 253 3.45 -10.49 25.48
C ASN A 253 3.95 -9.30 26.30
N GLU A 254 4.41 -9.54 27.52
CA GLU A 254 4.93 -8.48 28.41
C GLU A 254 6.12 -7.75 27.77
N ARG A 255 7.07 -8.51 27.19
CA ARG A 255 8.21 -7.92 26.48
C ARG A 255 7.78 -7.14 25.25
N PHE A 256 6.81 -7.65 24.49
CA PHE A 256 6.29 -6.95 23.33
C PHE A 256 5.62 -5.64 23.74
N ASP A 257 4.82 -5.64 24.81
CA ASP A 257 4.13 -4.45 25.32
C ASP A 257 5.11 -3.38 25.80
N GLU A 258 6.23 -3.77 26.42
CA GLU A 258 7.32 -2.86 26.75
C GLU A 258 7.90 -2.19 25.50
N ILE A 259 8.33 -2.99 24.53
CA ILE A 259 8.89 -2.50 23.27
C ILE A 259 7.89 -1.59 22.54
N TYR A 260 6.62 -2.01 22.48
CA TYR A 260 5.55 -1.28 21.83
C TYR A 260 5.37 0.10 22.46
N ARG A 261 5.30 0.17 23.79
CA ARG A 261 5.16 1.44 24.51
C ARG A 261 6.33 2.39 24.25
N GLN A 262 7.56 1.87 24.21
CA GLN A 262 8.73 2.69 23.90
C GLN A 262 8.72 3.19 22.44
N LYS A 263 8.47 2.30 21.48
CA LYS A 263 8.52 2.62 20.04
C LYS A 263 7.34 3.47 19.54
N MET A 264 6.18 3.35 20.19
CA MET A 264 4.97 4.10 19.86
C MET A 264 4.74 5.33 20.75
N LYS A 265 5.67 5.60 21.68
CA LYS A 265 5.63 6.78 22.54
C LYS A 265 5.53 8.06 21.70
N GLY A 266 4.65 8.97 22.11
CA GLY A 266 4.45 10.26 21.44
C GLY A 266 3.57 10.20 20.19
N THR A 267 3.12 9.01 19.79
CA THR A 267 2.13 8.87 18.70
C THR A 267 0.72 8.96 19.27
N SER A 268 -0.21 9.48 18.48
CA SER A 268 -1.65 9.49 18.79
C SER A 268 -2.39 8.25 18.24
N ILE A 269 -1.65 7.26 17.74
CA ILE A 269 -2.22 6.07 17.10
C ILE A 269 -2.72 5.13 18.19
N ASN A 270 -3.99 4.76 18.13
CA ASN A 270 -4.58 3.81 19.07
C ASN A 270 -5.01 2.54 18.33
N PHE A 271 -4.38 1.41 18.67
CA PHE A 271 -4.73 0.12 18.10
C PHE A 271 -5.52 -0.71 19.10
N CYS A 272 -6.58 -1.34 18.61
CA CYS A 272 -7.33 -2.34 19.36
C CYS A 272 -6.67 -3.71 19.17
N THR A 273 -6.51 -4.50 20.23
CA THR A 273 -5.90 -5.86 20.12
C THR A 273 -6.92 -6.98 20.26
N GLU A 274 -8.19 -6.65 20.44
CA GLU A 274 -9.31 -7.57 20.63
C GLU A 274 -10.62 -6.88 20.26
N LEU A 275 -11.63 -7.64 19.83
CA LEU A 275 -12.97 -7.15 19.54
C LEU A 275 -14.00 -8.00 20.29
#